data_AF-A0A4Q4CL46-F1
#
_entry.id   AF-A0A4Q4CL46-F1
#
_cell.length_a   1.000
_cell.length_b   1.000
_cell.length_c   1.000
_cell.angle_alpha   90.00
_cell.angle_beta   90.00
_cell.angle_gamma   90.00
#
_symmetry.space_group_name_H-M   'P 1'
#
loop_
_entity.id
_entity.type
_entity.pdbx_description
1 polymer ?
#
loop_
_entity_poly.entity_id
_entity_poly.type
_entity_poly.pdbx_seq_one_letter_code
_entity_poly.pdbx_strand_id
1 'polypeptide(L)'
;MRIWHQSFSDLDRAPLYRATLARHAAAVLPPGDAVVLHGLRPGTYGADFAPIHAIRHHYLEYLNEAQVIEAALAAERAGYDAFALGCFYDPALRAVRSLVDIPCVGLSETCMLVACSLGQRFGMVSLEASQRAQHEEQ
;
A
#
# COMPACT_ATOMS: atom_id res chain seq x y z
N MET A 1 8.24 5.67 16.90
CA MET A 1 6.96 5.38 16.21
C MET A 1 7.00 3.98 15.60
N ARG A 2 5.92 3.23 15.73
CA ARG A 2 5.68 1.94 15.08
C ARG A 2 4.62 2.13 14.00
N ILE A 3 5.04 1.98 12.75
CA ILE A 3 4.19 2.16 11.58
C ILE A 3 3.83 0.78 11.00
N TRP A 4 2.54 0.53 10.80
CA TRP A 4 2.07 -0.64 10.08
C TRP A 4 2.13 -0.35 8.59
N HIS A 5 3.05 -0.99 7.87
CA HIS A 5 3.07 -0.91 6.41
C HIS A 5 2.30 -2.08 5.81
N GLN A 6 1.20 -1.80 5.11
CA GLN A 6 0.37 -2.79 4.44
C GLN A 6 0.66 -2.80 2.93
N SER A 7 1.26 -3.88 2.43
CA SER A 7 1.32 -4.13 1.00
C SER A 7 0.01 -4.75 0.50
N PHE A 8 -0.39 -4.40 -0.72
CA PHE A 8 -1.47 -5.08 -1.44
C PHE A 8 -0.98 -6.34 -2.19
N SER A 9 0.22 -6.83 -1.84
CA SER A 9 0.78 -8.08 -2.32
C SER A 9 0.97 -9.06 -1.17
N ASP A 10 0.93 -10.35 -1.48
CA ASP A 10 1.44 -11.40 -0.60
C ASP A 10 2.98 -11.29 -0.55
N LEU A 11 3.50 -10.78 0.57
CA LEU A 11 4.93 -10.55 0.75
C LEU A 11 5.73 -11.84 1.00
N ASP A 12 5.08 -12.96 1.28
CA ASP A 12 5.77 -14.23 1.52
C ASP A 12 6.18 -14.87 0.19
N ARG A 13 5.49 -14.50 -0.90
CA ARG A 13 5.86 -14.88 -2.27
C ARG A 13 6.80 -13.89 -2.97
N ALA A 14 7.16 -12.78 -2.31
CA ALA A 14 7.96 -11.70 -2.89
C ALA A 14 9.14 -11.31 -1.99
N PRO A 15 10.11 -12.22 -1.73
CA PRO A 15 11.19 -11.99 -0.76
C PRO A 15 12.10 -10.81 -1.14
N LEU A 16 12.39 -10.62 -2.43
CA LEU A 16 13.19 -9.48 -2.90
C LEU A 16 12.46 -8.14 -2.69
N TYR A 17 11.14 -8.13 -2.91
CA TYR A 17 10.32 -6.94 -2.67
C TYR A 17 10.27 -6.61 -1.18
N ARG A 18 10.00 -7.60 -0.32
CA ARG A 18 10.05 -7.45 1.15
C ARG A 18 11.41 -6.93 1.62
N ALA A 19 12.50 -7.50 1.14
CA ALA A 19 13.85 -7.07 1.51
C ALA A 19 14.15 -5.62 1.06
N THR A 20 13.67 -5.24 -0.13
CA THR A 20 13.84 -3.87 -0.65
C THR A 20 13.08 -2.85 0.18
N LEU A 21 11.83 -3.15 0.56
CA LEU A 21 11.03 -2.31 1.46
C LEU A 21 11.72 -2.15 2.82
N ALA A 22 12.20 -3.25 3.40
CA ALA A 22 12.86 -3.23 4.71
C ALA A 22 14.15 -2.39 4.68
N ARG A 23 14.97 -2.55 3.64
CA ARG A 23 16.18 -1.75 3.43
C ARG A 23 15.85 -0.27 3.26
N HIS A 24 14.83 0.05 2.48
CA HIS A 24 14.42 1.45 2.29
C HIS A 24 13.94 2.07 3.60
N ALA A 25 13.08 1.38 4.35
CA ALA A 25 12.62 1.83 5.66
C ALA A 25 13.81 2.11 6.61
N ALA A 26 14.77 1.19 6.70
CA ALA A 26 15.96 1.38 7.52
C ALA A 26 16.82 2.58 7.10
N ALA A 27 16.79 2.97 5.82
CA ALA A 27 17.57 4.11 5.31
C ALA A 27 16.93 5.47 5.61
N VAL A 28 15.61 5.52 5.84
CA VAL A 28 14.87 6.79 6.00
C VAL A 28 14.29 7.00 7.40
N LEU A 29 14.18 5.95 8.21
CA LEU A 29 13.63 6.04 9.56
C LEU A 29 14.63 6.59 10.57
N PRO A 30 14.21 7.50 11.46
CA PRO A 30 15.01 7.89 12.62
C PRO A 30 15.30 6.72 13.57
N PRO A 31 16.35 6.80 14.40
CA PRO A 31 16.59 5.84 15.47
C PRO A 31 15.39 5.71 16.41
N GLY A 32 14.98 4.48 16.71
CA GLY A 32 13.83 4.18 17.59
C GLY A 32 12.48 4.09 16.88
N ASP A 33 12.41 4.45 15.60
CA ASP A 33 11.24 4.23 14.76
C ASP A 33 11.33 2.90 14.01
N ALA A 34 10.18 2.30 13.73
CA ALA A 34 10.09 1.02 13.04
C ALA A 34 8.91 1.01 12.08
N VAL A 35 9.15 0.52 10.87
CA VAL A 35 8.11 0.10 9.94
C VAL A 35 8.02 -1.42 9.99
N VAL A 36 6.82 -1.94 10.27
CA VAL A 36 6.56 -3.39 10.27
C VAL A 36 5.81 -3.75 8.98
N LEU A 37 6.44 -4.61 8.17
CA LEU A 37 5.95 -4.97 6.84
C LEU A 37 4.93 -6.11 6.89
N HIS A 38 3.70 -5.79 6.51
CA HIS A 38 2.58 -6.71 6.34
C HIS A 38 2.17 -6.76 4.87
N GLY A 39 1.59 -7.88 4.45
CA GLY A 39 1.06 -8.09 3.11
C GLY A 39 -0.36 -8.63 3.18
N LEU A 40 -0.93 -8.93 2.02
CA LEU A 40 -2.16 -9.73 1.97
C LEU A 40 -1.89 -11.15 2.47
N ARG A 41 -2.96 -11.89 2.79
CA ARG A 41 -2.86 -13.27 3.30
C ARG A 41 -2.09 -14.15 2.29
N PRO A 42 -1.29 -15.12 2.76
CA PRO A 42 -0.58 -16.04 1.89
C PRO A 42 -1.49 -16.73 0.88
N GLY A 43 -1.09 -16.73 -0.39
CA GLY A 43 -1.85 -17.36 -1.46
C GLY A 43 -3.06 -16.56 -1.97
N THR A 44 -3.25 -15.31 -1.55
CA THR A 44 -4.38 -14.44 -2.00
C THR A 44 -4.57 -14.44 -3.53
N TYR A 45 -3.48 -14.40 -4.28
CA TYR A 45 -3.52 -14.40 -5.75
C TYR A 45 -3.31 -15.79 -6.38
N GLY A 46 -3.07 -16.84 -5.58
CA GLY A 46 -2.68 -18.15 -6.12
C GLY A 46 -1.22 -18.19 -6.59
N ALA A 47 -0.86 -19.22 -7.38
CA ALA A 47 0.52 -19.48 -7.75
C ALA A 47 1.02 -18.71 -8.98
N ASP A 48 0.15 -18.58 -9.99
CA ASP A 48 0.52 -18.14 -11.34
C ASP A 48 -0.17 -16.84 -11.75
N PHE A 49 -0.68 -16.09 -10.77
CA PHE A 49 -1.40 -14.84 -11.02
C PHE A 49 -0.71 -13.69 -10.31
N ALA A 50 -0.11 -12.79 -11.10
CA ALA A 50 0.56 -11.62 -10.56
C ALA A 50 -0.47 -10.62 -10.01
N PRO A 51 -0.21 -9.96 -8.86
CA PRO A 51 -1.12 -8.97 -8.28
C PRO A 51 -1.58 -7.90 -9.29
N ILE A 52 -0.69 -7.45 -10.18
CA ILE A 52 -0.97 -6.45 -11.21
C ILE A 52 -2.09 -6.87 -12.18
N HIS A 53 -2.22 -8.17 -12.46
CA HIS A 53 -3.28 -8.71 -13.31
C HIS A 53 -4.61 -8.87 -12.57
N ALA A 54 -4.57 -8.93 -11.23
CA ALA A 54 -5.76 -8.98 -10.39
C ALA A 54 -6.39 -7.61 -10.24
N ILE A 55 -5.59 -6.63 -9.80
CA ILE A 55 -6.07 -5.30 -9.40
C ILE A 55 -6.53 -4.44 -10.57
N ARG A 56 -6.23 -4.83 -11.82
CA ARG A 56 -6.83 -4.20 -13.01
C ARG A 56 -8.34 -4.41 -13.10
N HIS A 57 -8.87 -5.41 -12.39
CA HIS A 57 -10.29 -5.73 -12.35
C HIS A 57 -10.87 -5.21 -11.03
N HIS A 58 -11.73 -4.20 -11.10
CA HIS A 58 -12.24 -3.52 -9.91
C HIS A 58 -12.94 -4.47 -8.90
N TYR A 59 -13.60 -5.52 -9.39
CA TYR A 59 -14.19 -6.55 -8.52
C TYR A 59 -13.13 -7.30 -7.71
N LEU A 60 -12.02 -7.71 -8.33
CA LEU A 60 -10.95 -8.43 -7.62
C LEU A 60 -10.15 -7.51 -6.70
N GLU A 61 -9.97 -6.25 -7.09
CA GLU A 61 -9.43 -5.21 -6.21
C GLU A 61 -10.31 -5.06 -4.96
N TYR A 62 -11.61 -4.82 -5.13
CA TYR A 62 -12.59 -4.71 -4.04
C TYR A 62 -12.60 -5.91 -3.09
N LEU A 63 -12.54 -7.14 -3.62
CA LEU A 63 -12.46 -8.34 -2.76
C LEU A 63 -11.22 -8.34 -1.86
N ASN A 64 -10.11 -7.80 -2.35
CA ASN A 64 -8.85 -7.73 -1.60
C ASN A 64 -8.80 -6.53 -0.64
N GLU A 65 -9.58 -5.47 -0.88
CA GLU A 65 -9.70 -4.32 0.03
C GLU A 65 -10.13 -4.72 1.44
N ALA A 66 -11.00 -5.73 1.57
CA ALA A 66 -11.45 -6.24 2.88
C ALA A 66 -10.25 -6.65 3.76
N GLN A 67 -9.21 -7.25 3.18
CA GLN A 67 -8.00 -7.64 3.92
C GLN A 67 -7.21 -6.42 4.42
N VAL A 68 -7.18 -5.34 3.64
CA VAL A 68 -6.53 -4.06 4.03
C VAL A 68 -7.29 -3.40 5.17
N ILE A 69 -8.62 -3.39 5.10
CA ILE A 69 -9.49 -2.85 6.15
C ILE A 69 -9.30 -3.62 7.47
N GLU A 70 -9.31 -4.95 7.40
CA GLU A 70 -9.04 -5.78 8.58
C GLU A 70 -7.64 -5.54 9.17
N ALA A 71 -6.63 -5.34 8.30
CA ALA A 71 -5.27 -5.04 8.73
C ALA A 71 -5.17 -3.68 9.43
N ALA A 72 -5.87 -2.65 8.96
CA ALA A 72 -5.92 -1.35 9.62
C ALA A 72 -6.54 -1.44 11.02
N LEU A 73 -7.68 -2.13 11.13
CA LEU A 73 -8.32 -2.39 12.42
C LEU A 73 -7.40 -3.19 13.37
N ALA A 74 -6.62 -4.14 12.83
CA ALA A 74 -5.64 -4.89 13.61
C ALA A 74 -4.46 -4.01 14.05
N ALA A 75 -3.98 -3.12 13.19
CA ALA A 75 -2.91 -2.18 13.50
C ALA A 75 -3.29 -1.27 14.68
N GLU A 76 -4.48 -0.68 14.64
CA GLU A 76 -4.98 0.16 15.73
C GLU A 76 -5.10 -0.64 17.04
N ARG A 77 -5.73 -1.81 17.02
CA ARG A 77 -5.84 -2.67 18.22
C ARG A 77 -4.49 -3.08 18.79
N ALA A 78 -3.48 -3.22 17.95
CA ALA A 78 -2.11 -3.55 18.34
C ALA A 78 -1.27 -2.34 18.77
N GLY A 79 -1.88 -1.15 18.86
CA GLY A 79 -1.23 0.08 19.32
C GLY A 79 -0.14 0.59 18.37
N TYR A 80 -0.34 0.47 17.06
CA TYR A 80 0.52 1.13 16.08
C TYR A 80 0.22 2.63 16.03
N ASP A 81 1.23 3.44 15.75
CA ASP A 81 1.11 4.90 15.73
C ASP A 81 0.53 5.41 14.39
N ALA A 82 0.67 4.63 13.32
CA ALA A 82 0.16 4.97 11.99
C ALA A 82 0.03 3.74 11.09
N PHE A 83 -0.79 3.86 10.04
CA PHE A 83 -0.97 2.88 8.98
C PHE A 83 -0.55 3.47 7.63
N ALA A 84 0.35 2.76 6.93
CA ALA A 84 0.85 3.14 5.61
C ALA A 84 0.43 2.09 4.59
N LEU A 85 -0.41 2.46 3.63
CA LEU A 85 -0.80 1.60 2.53
C LEU A 85 0.22 1.69 1.38
N GLY A 86 0.94 0.60 1.14
CA GLY A 86 1.97 0.47 0.12
C GLY A 86 1.44 -0.11 -1.18
N CYS A 87 0.51 0.58 -1.85
CA CYS A 87 -0.02 0.16 -3.14
C CYS A 87 -0.35 1.36 -4.03
N PHE A 88 -0.14 1.20 -5.33
CA PHE A 88 -0.50 2.22 -6.29
C PHE A 88 -2.03 2.37 -6.33
N TYR A 89 -2.52 3.61 -6.39
CA TYR A 89 -3.93 4.01 -6.31
C TYR A 89 -4.59 3.88 -4.94
N ASP A 90 -3.82 3.53 -3.91
CA ASP A 90 -4.27 3.52 -2.52
C ASP A 90 -5.64 2.83 -2.28
N PRO A 91 -5.83 1.58 -2.76
CA PRO A 91 -7.08 0.84 -2.62
C PRO A 91 -7.52 0.72 -1.15
N ALA A 92 -8.81 0.89 -0.89
CA ALA A 92 -9.40 0.94 0.45
C ALA A 92 -8.98 2.12 1.36
N LEU A 93 -8.09 3.04 0.95
CA LEU A 93 -7.58 4.07 1.88
C LEU A 93 -8.70 4.93 2.49
N ARG A 94 -9.69 5.32 1.69
CA ARG A 94 -10.85 6.08 2.17
C ARG A 94 -11.68 5.29 3.18
N ALA A 95 -11.89 3.99 2.93
CA ALA A 95 -12.62 3.11 3.84
C ALA A 95 -11.85 2.93 5.16
N VAL A 96 -10.54 2.69 5.08
CA VAL A 96 -9.64 2.60 6.23
C VAL A 96 -9.74 3.86 7.10
N ARG A 97 -9.57 5.06 6.51
CA ARG A 97 -9.69 6.35 7.22
C ARG A 97 -11.04 6.58 7.90
N SER A 98 -12.09 5.90 7.47
CA SER A 98 -13.43 6.01 8.09
C SER A 98 -13.64 5.07 9.28
N LEU A 99 -12.71 4.13 9.51
CA LEU A 99 -12.88 3.02 10.45
C LEU A 99 -11.86 3.01 11.60
N VAL A 100 -10.76 3.76 11.49
CA VAL A 100 -9.73 3.84 12.52
C VAL A 100 -9.38 5.30 12.84
N ASP A 101 -8.94 5.54 14.07
CA ASP A 101 -8.52 6.84 14.57
C ASP A 101 -7.02 7.11 14.34
N ILE A 102 -6.21 6.07 14.12
CA ILE A 102 -4.79 6.24 13.81
C ILE A 102 -4.58 6.87 12.41
N PRO A 103 -3.56 7.73 12.23
CA PRO A 103 -3.24 8.31 10.94
C PRO A 103 -3.02 7.25 9.85
N CYS A 104 -3.74 7.38 8.74
CA CYS A 104 -3.64 6.48 7.60
C CYS A 104 -3.20 7.23 6.34
N VAL A 105 -2.11 6.80 5.72
CA VAL A 105 -1.53 7.42 4.51
C VAL A 105 -1.39 6.40 3.38
N GLY A 106 -1.64 6.87 2.15
CA GLY A 106 -1.42 6.10 0.93
C GLY A 106 -0.09 6.41 0.27
N LEU A 107 0.50 5.43 -0.41
CA LEU A 107 1.69 5.59 -1.22
C LEU A 107 1.46 6.61 -2.35
N SER A 108 0.36 6.47 -3.10
CA SER A 108 0.10 7.30 -4.27
C SER A 108 -0.16 8.76 -3.88
N GLU A 109 -1.09 9.01 -2.96
CA GLU A 109 -1.39 10.36 -2.44
C GLU A 109 -0.12 11.03 -1.89
N THR A 110 0.66 10.32 -1.07
CA THR A 110 1.89 10.89 -0.48
C THR A 110 2.94 11.21 -1.54
N CYS A 111 3.18 10.31 -2.50
CA CYS A 111 4.12 10.56 -3.59
C CYS A 111 3.70 11.75 -4.46
N MET A 112 2.41 11.88 -4.79
CA MET A 112 1.89 12.99 -5.58
C MET A 112 1.99 14.32 -4.82
N LEU A 113 1.66 14.34 -3.53
CA LEU A 113 1.81 15.53 -2.69
C LEU A 113 3.27 16.00 -2.63
N VAL A 114 4.22 15.07 -2.46
CA VAL A 114 5.65 15.40 -2.50
C VAL A 114 6.05 15.92 -3.88
N ALA A 115 5.62 15.29 -4.96
CA ALA A 115 5.91 15.75 -6.32
C ALA A 115 5.39 17.17 -6.60
N CYS A 116 4.17 17.50 -6.15
CA CYS A 116 3.60 18.85 -6.24
C CYS A 116 4.41 19.89 -5.48
N SER A 117 5.10 19.51 -4.40
CA SER A 117 5.97 20.43 -3.66
C SER A 117 7.30 20.71 -4.37
N LEU A 118 7.71 19.85 -5.32
CA LEU A 118 9.02 19.91 -5.99
C LEU A 118 9.00 20.58 -7.37
N GLY A 119 7.84 20.71 -8.02
CA GLY A 119 7.77 21.31 -9.35
C GLY A 119 6.34 21.54 -9.87
N GLN A 120 6.24 22.27 -10.98
CA GLN A 120 4.94 22.65 -11.57
C GLN A 120 4.21 21.48 -12.26
N ARG A 121 4.93 20.43 -12.64
CA ARG A 121 4.41 19.26 -13.35
C ARG A 121 5.18 18.03 -12.90
N PHE A 122 4.49 16.90 -12.79
CA PHE A 122 5.09 15.59 -12.57
C PHE A 122 4.44 14.57 -13.51
N GLY A 123 5.13 13.46 -13.75
CA GLY A 123 4.63 12.35 -14.54
C GLY A 123 4.66 11.07 -13.72
N MET A 124 3.74 10.16 -14.00
CA MET A 124 3.70 8.85 -13.38
C MET A 124 4.28 7.79 -14.31
N VAL A 125 5.10 6.90 -13.74
CA VAL A 125 5.61 5.72 -14.42
C VAL A 125 4.95 4.50 -13.80
N SER A 126 4.10 3.82 -14.59
CA SER A 126 3.38 2.61 -14.20
C SER A 126 4.02 1.36 -14.79
N LEU A 127 3.61 0.18 -14.32
CA LEU A 127 4.15 -1.10 -14.78
C LEU A 127 3.44 -1.61 -16.04
N GLU A 128 2.15 -1.30 -16.19
CA GLU A 128 1.33 -1.72 -17.32
C GLU A 128 0.51 -0.56 -17.91
N ALA A 129 0.13 -0.69 -19.19
CA ALA A 129 -0.70 0.29 -19.89
C ALA A 129 -2.13 0.35 -19.34
N SER A 130 -2.68 -0.77 -18.87
CA SER A 130 -4.00 -0.86 -18.23
C SER A 130 -4.15 0.10 -17.04
N GLN A 131 -3.05 0.37 -16.34
CA GLN A 131 -3.06 1.31 -15.21
C GLN A 131 -3.30 2.76 -15.64
N ARG A 132 -3.00 3.16 -16.89
CA ARG A 132 -3.33 4.51 -17.38
C ARG A 132 -4.85 4.73 -17.45
N ALA A 133 -5.59 3.76 -17.97
CA ALA A 133 -7.04 3.88 -18.16
C ALA A 133 -7.78 4.05 -16.83
N GLN A 134 -7.34 3.36 -15.78
CA GLN A 134 -7.90 3.46 -14.43
C GLN A 134 -7.79 4.89 -13.83
N HIS A 135 -6.88 5.71 -14.37
CA HIS A 135 -6.69 7.11 -14.00
C HIS A 135 -7.58 8.09 -14.77
N GLU A 136 -8.02 7.71 -15.98
CA GLU A 136 -8.85 8.55 -16.85
C GLU A 136 -10.35 8.39 -16.54
N GLU A 137 -10.72 7.30 -15.84
CA GLU A 137 -12.11 6.96 -15.48
C GLU A 137 -12.54 7.51 -14.11
N GLN A 138 -11.63 8.11 -13.32
CA GLN A 138 -11.91 8.76 -12.02
C GLN A 138 -11.93 10.28 -12.14
#